data_AF-A0A520K9I6-F1
#
_entry.id   AF-A0A520K9I6-F1
#
_cell.length_a   1.000
_cell.length_b   1.000
_cell.length_c   1.000
_cell.angle_alpha   90.00
_cell.angle_beta   90.00
_cell.angle_gamma   90.00
#
_symmetry.space_group_name_H-M   'P 1'
#
loop_
_entity.id
_entity.type
_entity.pdbx_description
1 polymer ?
#
loop_
_entity_poly.entity_id
_entity_poly.type
_entity_poly.pdbx_seq_one_letter_code
_entity_poly.pdbx_strand_id
1 'polypeptide(L)'
;MQTVTLKPKRSPTISIEAEMITPDAFAGKNAAEIGAIGAWEGNEEITLADIFDVTVDGSADAAGTKIIIDGNVPRVKRIGEAMTAGEIIVKGDVDMRCGALMSGGSITVEGNADSWVGREMLGGEILVKGNATYYAGGGYRGETCGMRGGKLTIEGNVLDYLGEHMCGGEILVKGNARLLPGVLNWSGTITIEGDTT
;
A
#
# COMPACT_ATOMS: atom_id res chain seq x y z
N MET A 1 22.29 -4.71 -1.07
CA MET A 1 21.10 -4.00 -0.54
C MET A 1 20.98 -2.70 -1.32
N GLN A 2 19.80 -2.40 -1.83
CA GLN A 2 19.50 -1.19 -2.58
C GLN A 2 18.51 -0.37 -1.76
N THR A 3 18.83 0.89 -1.50
CA THR A 3 17.94 1.82 -0.82
C THR A 3 17.56 2.93 -1.79
N VAL A 4 16.28 3.03 -2.12
CA VAL A 4 15.73 4.07 -2.97
C VAL A 4 14.95 5.03 -2.09
N THR A 5 15.33 6.30 -2.08
CA THR A 5 14.57 7.35 -1.40
C THR A 5 13.85 8.20 -2.44
N LEU A 6 12.54 8.33 -2.26
CA LEU A 6 11.65 9.18 -3.04
C LEU A 6 11.21 10.33 -2.16
N LYS A 7 11.62 11.56 -2.48
CA LYS A 7 11.20 12.76 -1.74
C LYS A 7 10.18 13.55 -2.57
N PRO A 8 8.93 13.74 -2.12
CA PRO A 8 7.92 14.45 -2.91
C PRO A 8 8.31 15.92 -3.10
N LYS A 9 8.25 16.38 -4.35
CA LYS A 9 8.59 17.77 -4.77
C LYS A 9 7.45 18.75 -4.60
N ARG A 10 6.22 18.26 -4.78
CA ARG A 10 4.99 19.05 -4.77
C ARG A 10 3.83 18.25 -4.18
N SER A 11 2.77 18.96 -3.83
CA SER A 11 1.50 18.37 -3.39
C SER A 11 0.48 18.50 -4.53
N PRO A 12 0.26 17.44 -5.32
CA PRO A 12 -0.67 17.49 -6.44
C PRO A 12 -2.12 17.59 -5.93
N THR A 13 -2.97 18.29 -6.68
CA THR A 13 -4.42 18.39 -6.41
C THR A 13 -5.22 17.31 -7.14
N ILE A 14 -4.66 16.79 -8.23
CA ILE A 14 -5.15 15.64 -8.98
C ILE A 14 -4.45 14.39 -8.44
N SER A 15 -5.16 13.26 -8.38
CA SER A 15 -4.54 12.02 -7.88
C SER A 15 -3.60 11.45 -8.92
N ILE A 16 -2.55 10.81 -8.42
CA ILE A 16 -1.51 10.16 -9.19
C ILE A 16 -1.67 8.65 -9.05
N GLU A 17 -1.63 7.93 -10.15
CA GLU A 17 -1.49 6.47 -10.15
C GLU A 17 -0.02 6.10 -10.36
N ALA A 18 0.56 5.40 -9.37
CA ALA A 18 1.97 5.07 -9.32
C ALA A 18 2.18 3.60 -8.92
N GLU A 19 1.52 2.68 -9.63
CA GLU A 19 1.61 1.23 -9.42
C GLU A 19 3.03 0.67 -9.58
N MET A 20 3.91 1.40 -10.28
CA MET A 20 5.30 1.01 -10.49
C MET A 20 6.22 1.38 -9.32
N ILE A 21 5.70 1.98 -8.23
CA ILE A 21 6.48 2.18 -6.99
C ILE A 21 6.49 0.86 -6.22
N THR A 22 7.34 -0.07 -6.68
CA THR A 22 7.55 -1.39 -6.09
C THR A 22 9.03 -1.78 -6.12
N PRO A 23 9.51 -2.59 -5.16
CA PRO A 23 10.86 -3.15 -5.20
C PRO A 23 11.12 -3.93 -6.49
N ASP A 24 10.11 -4.63 -7.01
CA ASP A 24 10.16 -5.37 -8.28
C ASP A 24 10.52 -4.47 -9.47
N ALA A 25 9.93 -3.28 -9.56
CA ALA A 25 10.21 -2.33 -10.62
C ALA A 25 11.55 -1.60 -10.44
N PHE A 26 12.01 -1.41 -9.20
CA PHE A 26 13.18 -0.59 -8.88
C PHE A 26 14.48 -1.39 -8.79
N ALA A 27 14.40 -2.71 -8.57
CA ALA A 27 15.54 -3.59 -8.45
C ALA A 27 16.56 -3.41 -9.58
N GLY A 28 17.82 -3.21 -9.23
CA GLY A 28 18.94 -3.07 -10.15
C GLY A 28 19.02 -1.73 -10.89
N LYS A 29 18.01 -0.86 -10.78
CA LYS A 29 17.95 0.43 -11.48
C LYS A 29 18.65 1.55 -10.73
N ASN A 30 19.24 2.47 -11.47
CA ASN A 30 19.79 3.71 -10.94
C ASN A 30 18.71 4.80 -10.81
N ALA A 31 19.08 5.95 -10.21
CA ALA A 31 18.14 7.04 -9.96
C ALA A 31 17.49 7.63 -11.22
N ALA A 32 18.21 7.72 -12.33
CA ALA A 32 17.66 8.25 -13.59
C ALA A 32 16.67 7.26 -14.22
N GLU A 33 16.99 5.97 -14.18
CA GLU A 33 16.10 4.91 -14.67
C GLU A 33 14.81 4.83 -13.85
N ILE A 34 14.90 4.94 -12.52
CA ILE A 34 13.73 5.00 -11.64
C ILE A 34 12.92 6.27 -11.89
N GLY A 35 13.61 7.42 -12.03
CA GLY A 35 12.95 8.69 -12.33
C GLY A 35 12.18 8.68 -13.65
N ALA A 36 12.64 7.92 -14.65
CA ALA A 36 12.00 7.80 -15.96
C ALA A 36 10.81 6.82 -15.99
N ILE A 37 10.50 6.13 -14.89
CA ILE A 37 9.33 5.25 -14.79
C ILE A 37 8.06 6.11 -14.94
N GLY A 38 7.17 5.67 -15.82
CA GLY A 38 5.89 6.34 -16.08
C GLY A 38 4.91 6.20 -14.92
N ALA A 39 4.09 7.24 -14.75
CA ALA A 39 2.96 7.34 -13.84
C ALA A 39 1.87 8.20 -14.50
N TRP A 40 0.70 8.28 -13.88
CA TRP A 40 -0.41 9.07 -14.42
C TRP A 40 -0.87 10.12 -13.42
N GLU A 41 -1.03 11.38 -13.83
CA GLU A 41 -1.76 12.40 -13.07
C GLU A 41 -3.09 12.68 -13.78
N GLY A 42 -4.17 12.09 -13.25
CA GLY A 42 -5.47 12.14 -13.93
C GLY A 42 -5.42 11.45 -15.29
N ASN A 43 -5.43 12.23 -16.37
CA ASN A 43 -5.39 11.74 -17.76
C ASN A 43 -4.08 12.08 -18.49
N GLU A 44 -3.08 12.61 -17.78
CA GLU A 44 -1.77 12.95 -18.35
C GLU A 44 -0.70 11.94 -17.93
N GLU A 45 0.14 11.53 -18.89
CA GLU A 45 1.33 10.72 -18.62
C GLU A 45 2.43 11.62 -18.04
N ILE A 46 2.98 11.19 -16.91
CA ILE A 46 4.09 11.83 -16.22
C ILE A 46 5.13 10.78 -15.85
N THR A 47 6.26 11.21 -15.30
CA THR A 47 7.30 10.33 -14.78
C THR A 47 7.43 10.47 -13.27
N LEU A 48 8.03 9.47 -12.62
CA LEU A 48 8.31 9.57 -11.17
C LEU A 48 9.21 10.78 -10.84
N ALA A 49 10.10 11.18 -11.75
CA ALA A 49 10.92 12.38 -11.59
C ALA A 49 10.12 13.69 -11.56
N ASP A 50 8.91 13.74 -12.13
CA ASP A 50 8.05 14.93 -12.10
C ASP A 50 7.39 15.13 -10.72
N ILE A 51 7.36 14.08 -9.90
CA ILE A 51 6.70 14.05 -8.59
C ILE A 51 7.73 13.97 -7.46
N PHE A 52 8.83 13.24 -7.67
CA PHE A 52 9.80 12.90 -6.65
C PHE A 52 11.22 13.31 -7.04
N ASP A 53 12.00 13.71 -6.04
CA ASP A 53 13.45 13.65 -6.09
C ASP A 53 13.87 12.21 -5.74
N VAL A 54 14.56 11.56 -6.68
CA VAL A 54 14.96 10.15 -6.56
C VAL A 54 16.43 10.07 -6.22
N THR A 55 16.76 9.39 -5.12
CA THR A 55 18.14 9.04 -4.77
C THR A 55 18.24 7.54 -4.56
N VAL A 56 19.30 6.92 -5.09
CA VAL A 56 19.54 5.48 -4.99
C VAL A 56 20.91 5.25 -4.38
N ASP A 57 20.96 4.41 -3.36
CA ASP A 57 22.19 3.87 -2.78
C ASP A 57 22.24 2.36 -2.97
N GLY A 58 23.35 1.87 -3.52
CA GLY A 58 23.55 0.45 -3.83
C GLY A 58 22.71 -0.08 -5.00
N SER A 59 22.73 -1.41 -5.13
CA SER A 59 22.02 -2.17 -6.15
C SER A 59 21.73 -3.56 -5.61
N ALA A 60 20.53 -4.09 -5.88
CA ALA A 60 20.07 -5.39 -5.41
C ALA A 60 18.94 -5.92 -6.28
N ASP A 61 18.54 -7.16 -6.02
CA ASP A 61 17.28 -7.71 -6.48
C ASP A 61 16.08 -7.12 -5.70
N ALA A 62 14.86 -7.53 -6.05
CA ALA A 62 13.64 -7.04 -5.40
C ALA A 62 13.63 -7.30 -3.89
N ALA A 63 14.09 -8.48 -3.45
CA ALA A 63 14.16 -8.84 -2.03
C ALA A 63 15.14 -7.96 -1.24
N GLY A 64 16.26 -7.58 -1.86
CA GLY A 64 17.24 -6.67 -1.25
C GLY A 64 16.97 -5.18 -1.47
N THR A 65 15.80 -4.81 -2.02
CA THR A 65 15.43 -3.43 -2.32
C THR A 65 14.48 -2.85 -1.27
N LYS A 66 14.86 -1.71 -0.71
CA LYS A 66 14.10 -0.92 0.26
C LYS A 66 13.75 0.43 -0.35
N ILE A 67 12.47 0.76 -0.38
CA ILE A 67 11.96 2.05 -0.86
C ILE A 67 11.54 2.89 0.35
N ILE A 68 12.00 4.13 0.42
CA ILE A 68 11.65 5.10 1.46
C ILE A 68 10.99 6.28 0.78
N ILE A 69 9.69 6.48 0.99
CA ILE A 69 8.98 7.70 0.61
C ILE A 69 9.13 8.68 1.77
N ASP A 70 10.03 9.64 1.61
CA ASP A 70 10.42 10.63 2.63
C ASP A 70 9.49 11.85 2.60
N GLY A 71 8.22 11.63 2.89
CA GLY A 71 7.21 12.68 2.99
C GLY A 71 5.78 12.17 2.87
N ASN A 72 4.83 13.11 2.99
CA ASN A 72 3.40 12.82 2.88
C ASN A 72 2.96 12.75 1.40
N VAL A 73 2.22 11.70 1.03
CA VAL A 73 1.75 11.46 -0.35
C VAL A 73 0.26 11.08 -0.40
N PRO A 74 -0.64 11.92 0.14
CA PRO A 74 -2.07 11.57 0.31
C PRO A 74 -2.84 11.49 -1.02
N ARG A 75 -2.18 11.78 -2.16
CA ARG A 75 -2.74 11.75 -3.51
C ARG A 75 -2.02 10.79 -4.45
N VAL A 76 -1.14 9.95 -3.93
CA VAL A 76 -0.42 8.93 -4.70
C VAL A 76 -1.01 7.56 -4.39
N LYS A 77 -1.67 6.98 -5.37
CA LYS A 77 -2.39 5.71 -5.28
C LYS A 77 -1.50 4.55 -5.69
N ARG A 78 -1.91 3.33 -5.30
CA ARG A 78 -1.36 2.06 -5.81
C ARG A 78 0.12 1.81 -5.46
N ILE A 79 0.64 2.48 -4.43
CA ILE A 79 2.00 2.25 -3.92
C ILE A 79 2.11 0.79 -3.47
N GLY A 80 3.15 0.07 -3.91
CA GLY A 80 3.35 -1.33 -3.54
C GLY A 80 2.36 -2.30 -4.19
N GLU A 81 1.62 -1.89 -5.22
CA GLU A 81 0.67 -2.77 -5.90
C GLU A 81 1.38 -3.96 -6.55
N ALA A 82 0.87 -5.17 -6.29
CA ALA A 82 1.40 -6.43 -6.78
C ALA A 82 2.88 -6.72 -6.45
N MET A 83 3.46 -6.05 -5.45
CA MET A 83 4.85 -6.31 -5.06
C MET A 83 5.03 -7.76 -4.55
N THR A 84 6.21 -8.34 -4.82
CA THR A 84 6.50 -9.75 -4.48
C THR A 84 7.53 -9.92 -3.36
N ALA A 85 8.39 -8.92 -3.16
CA ALA A 85 9.45 -8.94 -2.16
C ALA A 85 9.90 -7.51 -1.82
N GLY A 86 10.86 -7.39 -0.91
CA GLY A 86 11.45 -6.10 -0.51
C GLY A 86 10.62 -5.37 0.54
N GLU A 87 10.95 -4.10 0.75
CA GLU A 87 10.37 -3.27 1.81
C GLU A 87 10.00 -1.88 1.28
N ILE A 88 8.83 -1.36 1.64
CA ILE A 88 8.42 0.01 1.40
C ILE A 88 8.11 0.69 2.73
N ILE A 89 8.69 1.86 2.98
CA ILE A 89 8.35 2.72 4.11
C ILE A 89 7.84 4.06 3.59
N VAL A 90 6.64 4.44 4.01
CA VAL A 90 6.07 5.76 3.73
C VAL A 90 6.02 6.60 5.00
N LYS A 91 6.79 7.67 5.04
CA LYS A 91 6.84 8.61 6.19
C LYS A 91 5.72 9.65 6.11
N GLY A 92 4.49 9.17 5.99
CA GLY A 92 3.31 10.01 5.83
C GLY A 92 2.07 9.20 5.46
N ASP A 93 1.05 9.89 4.95
CA ASP A 93 -0.18 9.30 4.46
C ASP A 93 -0.04 8.80 3.02
N VAL A 94 -0.85 7.81 2.65
CA VAL A 94 -0.99 7.25 1.30
C VAL A 94 -2.44 7.28 0.84
N ASP A 95 -2.64 7.44 -0.47
CA ASP A 95 -3.96 7.36 -1.11
C ASP A 95 -4.38 5.87 -1.29
N MET A 96 -5.44 5.64 -2.05
CA MET A 96 -6.10 4.35 -2.21
C MET A 96 -5.19 3.25 -2.77
N ARG A 97 -5.52 2.01 -2.40
CA ARG A 97 -4.93 0.76 -2.96
C ARG A 97 -3.45 0.55 -2.63
N CYS A 98 -2.96 1.12 -1.54
CA CYS A 98 -1.63 0.78 -1.04
C CYS A 98 -1.52 -0.73 -0.76
N GLY A 99 -0.52 -1.40 -1.35
CA GLY A 99 -0.29 -2.84 -1.21
C GLY A 99 -1.38 -3.72 -1.81
N ALA A 100 -2.22 -3.20 -2.73
CA ALA A 100 -3.20 -4.03 -3.40
C ALA A 100 -2.50 -5.19 -4.15
N LEU A 101 -3.08 -6.39 -4.13
CA LEU A 101 -2.56 -7.58 -4.82
C LEU A 101 -1.14 -8.02 -4.40
N MET A 102 -0.56 -7.46 -3.33
CA MET A 102 0.80 -7.84 -2.93
C MET A 102 0.88 -9.32 -2.52
N SER A 103 1.99 -9.97 -2.87
CA SER A 103 2.21 -11.40 -2.64
C SER A 103 3.38 -11.69 -1.68
N GLY A 104 4.21 -10.69 -1.38
CA GLY A 104 5.29 -10.79 -0.41
C GLY A 104 5.95 -9.43 -0.16
N GLY A 105 6.97 -9.44 0.71
CA GLY A 105 7.61 -8.22 1.21
C GLY A 105 6.80 -7.53 2.31
N SER A 106 7.20 -6.31 2.65
CA SER A 106 6.56 -5.51 3.70
C SER A 106 6.32 -4.06 3.30
N ILE A 107 5.21 -3.49 3.76
CA ILE A 107 4.88 -2.07 3.62
C ILE A 107 4.59 -1.49 4.99
N THR A 108 5.28 -0.40 5.36
CA THR A 108 4.98 0.38 6.56
C THR A 108 4.53 1.78 6.17
N VAL A 109 3.31 2.15 6.53
CA VAL A 109 2.76 3.51 6.40
C VAL A 109 2.77 4.16 7.78
N GLU A 110 3.55 5.22 7.95
CA GLU A 110 3.65 5.91 9.23
C GLU A 110 2.47 6.85 9.51
N GLY A 111 1.75 7.26 8.47
CA GLY A 111 0.49 8.02 8.56
C GLY A 111 -0.74 7.14 8.34
N ASN A 112 -1.74 7.73 7.69
CA ASN A 112 -3.01 7.09 7.34
C ASN A 112 -2.96 6.47 5.94
N ALA A 113 -3.78 5.45 5.72
CA ALA A 113 -4.02 4.88 4.40
C ALA A 113 -5.47 5.12 3.98
N ASP A 114 -5.70 5.51 2.72
CA ASP A 114 -7.07 5.58 2.19
C ASP A 114 -7.59 4.18 1.80
N SER A 115 -8.66 4.14 1.02
CA SER A 115 -9.51 2.97 0.84
C SER A 115 -8.77 1.87 0.10
N TRP A 116 -9.18 0.62 0.35
CA TRP A 116 -8.61 -0.57 -0.30
C TRP A 116 -7.13 -0.84 -0.01
N VAL A 117 -6.60 -0.39 1.13
CA VAL A 117 -5.29 -0.86 1.61
C VAL A 117 -5.29 -2.39 1.72
N GLY A 118 -4.30 -3.05 1.14
CA GLY A 118 -4.20 -4.51 1.13
C GLY A 118 -5.34 -5.23 0.39
N ARG A 119 -6.07 -4.55 -0.51
CA ARG A 119 -7.12 -5.20 -1.32
C ARG A 119 -6.56 -6.41 -2.05
N GLU A 120 -7.22 -7.56 -1.93
CA GLU A 120 -6.84 -8.81 -2.61
C GLU A 120 -5.40 -9.27 -2.35
N MET A 121 -4.85 -8.90 -1.18
CA MET A 121 -3.51 -9.33 -0.76
C MET A 121 -3.41 -10.86 -0.68
N LEU A 122 -2.31 -11.41 -1.21
CA LEU A 122 -2.01 -12.84 -1.27
C LEU A 122 -0.98 -13.25 -0.22
N GLY A 123 -0.10 -12.34 0.20
CA GLY A 123 1.01 -12.60 1.12
C GLY A 123 1.79 -11.34 1.47
N GLY A 124 2.75 -11.47 2.39
CA GLY A 124 3.54 -10.36 2.94
C GLY A 124 2.87 -9.66 4.14
N GLU A 125 3.36 -8.47 4.49
CA GLU A 125 2.90 -7.73 5.67
C GLU A 125 2.67 -6.24 5.36
N ILE A 126 1.53 -5.69 5.78
CA ILE A 126 1.25 -4.25 5.76
C ILE A 126 1.03 -3.78 7.19
N LEU A 127 1.75 -2.74 7.60
CA LEU A 127 1.55 -2.03 8.85
C LEU A 127 1.14 -0.58 8.55
N VAL A 128 -0.03 -0.17 9.02
CA VAL A 128 -0.49 1.22 9.02
C VAL A 128 -0.50 1.73 10.46
N LYS A 129 0.37 2.69 10.78
CA LYS A 129 0.44 3.29 12.13
C LYS A 129 -0.73 4.25 12.42
N GLY A 130 -1.31 4.84 11.38
CA GLY A 130 -2.51 5.68 11.47
C GLY A 130 -3.81 4.90 11.26
N ASN A 131 -4.80 5.58 10.70
CA ASN A 131 -6.10 5.00 10.36
C ASN A 131 -6.11 4.45 8.93
N ALA A 132 -7.01 3.51 8.66
CA ALA A 132 -7.42 3.16 7.31
C ALA A 132 -8.88 3.58 7.08
N THR A 133 -9.27 3.81 5.83
CA THR A 133 -10.68 4.17 5.52
C THR A 133 -11.50 2.92 5.19
N TYR A 134 -12.10 2.86 4.01
CA TYR A 134 -13.06 1.82 3.62
C TYR A 134 -12.37 0.62 2.98
N TYR A 135 -12.97 -0.56 3.11
CA TYR A 135 -12.56 -1.77 2.37
C TYR A 135 -11.10 -2.21 2.59
N ALA A 136 -10.52 -1.93 3.76
CA ALA A 136 -9.19 -2.43 4.12
C ALA A 136 -9.19 -3.97 4.10
N GLY A 137 -8.29 -4.60 3.36
CA GLY A 137 -8.27 -6.05 3.14
C GLY A 137 -9.48 -6.61 2.35
N GLY A 138 -10.24 -5.75 1.67
CA GLY A 138 -11.45 -6.13 0.94
C GLY A 138 -11.21 -6.75 -0.44
N GLY A 139 -12.31 -7.03 -1.16
CA GLY A 139 -12.28 -7.47 -2.56
C GLY A 139 -12.48 -6.34 -3.56
N TYR A 140 -12.32 -6.64 -4.85
CA TYR A 140 -12.88 -5.78 -5.89
C TYR A 140 -14.39 -5.90 -5.98
N ARG A 141 -14.99 -4.91 -6.65
CA ARG A 141 -16.40 -4.97 -7.03
C ARG A 141 -16.66 -6.18 -7.93
N GLY A 142 -17.53 -7.07 -7.46
CA GLY A 142 -17.94 -8.27 -8.18
C GLY A 142 -17.05 -9.50 -7.93
N GLU A 143 -15.93 -9.34 -7.21
CA GLU A 143 -15.09 -10.46 -6.82
C GLU A 143 -15.69 -11.16 -5.60
N THR A 144 -15.66 -12.49 -5.61
CA THR A 144 -16.19 -13.29 -4.49
C THR A 144 -15.14 -13.53 -3.40
N CYS A 145 -13.91 -13.10 -3.65
CA CYS A 145 -12.75 -13.45 -2.84
C CYS A 145 -11.73 -12.30 -2.83
N GLY A 146 -11.71 -11.55 -1.73
CA GLY A 146 -10.82 -10.43 -1.45
C GLY A 146 -9.44 -10.87 -0.98
N MET A 147 -9.00 -10.42 0.20
CA MET A 147 -7.71 -10.85 0.78
C MET A 147 -7.66 -12.38 0.96
N ARG A 148 -6.58 -13.02 0.51
CA ARG A 148 -6.39 -14.48 0.51
C ARG A 148 -5.22 -14.94 1.39
N GLY A 149 -4.35 -14.03 1.78
CA GLY A 149 -3.19 -14.33 2.62
C GLY A 149 -2.44 -13.08 3.04
N GLY A 150 -1.40 -13.26 3.86
CA GLY A 150 -0.63 -12.16 4.44
C GLY A 150 -1.23 -11.58 5.71
N LYS A 151 -0.59 -10.53 6.24
CA LYS A 151 -0.98 -9.86 7.47
C LYS A 151 -1.16 -8.36 7.26
N LEU A 152 -2.33 -7.83 7.59
CA LEU A 152 -2.63 -6.40 7.60
C LEU A 152 -2.84 -5.94 9.04
N THR A 153 -1.97 -5.06 9.54
CA THR A 153 -2.08 -4.47 10.88
C THR A 153 -2.36 -2.98 10.76
N ILE A 154 -3.39 -2.50 11.44
CA ILE A 154 -3.80 -1.09 11.49
C ILE A 154 -3.84 -0.68 12.96
N GLU A 155 -2.97 0.25 13.35
CA GLU A 155 -2.88 0.69 14.73
C GLU A 155 -3.96 1.71 15.12
N GLY A 156 -4.50 2.43 14.13
CA GLY A 156 -5.63 3.33 14.31
C GLY A 156 -6.99 2.66 14.07
N ASN A 157 -7.95 3.47 13.63
CA ASN A 157 -9.31 3.04 13.33
C ASN A 157 -9.48 2.67 11.86
N VAL A 158 -10.53 1.92 11.58
CA VAL A 158 -11.00 1.61 10.23
C VAL A 158 -12.47 2.00 10.05
N LEU A 159 -12.85 2.36 8.83
CA LEU A 159 -14.25 2.65 8.51
C LEU A 159 -14.98 1.34 8.10
N ASP A 160 -15.90 1.46 7.14
CA ASP A 160 -16.82 0.38 6.79
C ASP A 160 -16.16 -0.69 5.90
N TYR A 161 -16.71 -1.90 5.91
CA TYR A 161 -16.36 -3.01 5.03
C TYR A 161 -14.93 -3.55 5.20
N LEU A 162 -14.36 -3.46 6.41
CA LEU A 162 -13.10 -4.13 6.75
C LEU A 162 -13.16 -5.62 6.39
N GLY A 163 -12.20 -6.13 5.62
CA GLY A 163 -12.10 -7.56 5.29
C GLY A 163 -13.30 -8.10 4.51
N GLU A 164 -13.95 -7.26 3.69
CA GLU A 164 -15.03 -7.70 2.81
C GLU A 164 -14.56 -8.81 1.86
N HIS A 165 -15.33 -9.90 1.78
CA HIS A 165 -15.01 -11.08 0.96
C HIS A 165 -13.69 -11.78 1.31
N MET A 166 -13.16 -11.62 2.53
CA MET A 166 -11.90 -12.26 2.91
C MET A 166 -11.94 -13.80 2.75
N CYS A 167 -10.86 -14.35 2.24
CA CYS A 167 -10.67 -15.77 1.89
C CYS A 167 -9.43 -16.38 2.55
N GLY A 168 -8.69 -15.61 3.35
CA GLY A 168 -7.50 -16.04 4.06
C GLY A 168 -6.65 -14.85 4.49
N GLY A 169 -5.66 -15.12 5.34
CA GLY A 169 -4.80 -14.10 5.95
C GLY A 169 -5.27 -13.64 7.32
N GLU A 170 -4.62 -12.59 7.83
CA GLU A 170 -4.88 -12.01 9.15
C GLU A 170 -5.02 -10.49 9.03
N ILE A 171 -6.12 -9.95 9.58
CA ILE A 171 -6.30 -8.50 9.77
C ILE A 171 -6.35 -8.22 11.27
N LEU A 172 -5.52 -7.31 11.74
CA LEU A 172 -5.50 -6.81 13.11
C LEU A 172 -5.78 -5.30 13.10
N VAL A 173 -6.83 -4.87 13.80
CA VAL A 173 -7.14 -3.46 14.04
C VAL A 173 -7.05 -3.20 15.53
N LYS A 174 -6.13 -2.32 15.95
CA LYS A 174 -5.98 -1.94 17.36
C LYS A 174 -7.01 -0.90 17.81
N GLY A 175 -7.51 -0.08 16.89
CA GLY A 175 -8.59 0.86 17.13
C GLY A 175 -9.98 0.25 16.90
N ASN A 176 -10.90 1.11 16.50
CA ASN A 176 -12.29 0.75 16.24
C ASN A 176 -12.51 0.38 14.77
N ALA A 177 -13.53 -0.45 14.50
CA ALA A 177 -14.06 -0.66 13.17
C ALA A 177 -15.50 -0.17 13.09
N ARG A 178 -15.93 0.30 11.91
CA ARG A 178 -17.29 0.78 11.72
C ARG A 178 -18.18 -0.33 11.13
N LEU A 179 -19.00 -0.04 10.12
CA LEU A 179 -20.07 -0.94 9.71
C LEU A 179 -19.52 -2.16 8.97
N LEU A 180 -20.10 -3.32 9.29
CA LEU A 180 -19.94 -4.57 8.53
C LEU A 180 -18.49 -5.09 8.39
N PRO A 181 -17.69 -5.16 9.47
CA PRO A 181 -16.40 -5.85 9.41
C PRO A 181 -16.61 -7.34 9.13
N GLY A 182 -15.81 -7.91 8.22
CA GLY A 182 -15.85 -9.31 7.82
C GLY A 182 -17.10 -9.70 7.04
N VAL A 183 -17.78 -8.75 6.39
CA VAL A 183 -18.95 -9.07 5.57
C VAL A 183 -18.56 -10.00 4.43
N LEU A 184 -19.31 -11.09 4.27
CA LEU A 184 -19.05 -12.13 3.28
C LEU A 184 -17.67 -12.80 3.42
N ASN A 185 -17.10 -12.81 4.63
CA ASN A 185 -15.86 -13.52 4.95
C ASN A 185 -16.05 -15.05 4.83
N TRP A 186 -15.21 -15.67 4.00
CA TRP A 186 -15.15 -17.12 3.78
C TRP A 186 -14.06 -17.79 4.63
N SER A 187 -12.93 -17.11 4.86
CA SER A 187 -11.80 -17.65 5.64
C SER A 187 -10.81 -16.55 6.02
N GLY A 188 -9.91 -16.84 6.96
CA GLY A 188 -8.99 -15.87 7.56
C GLY A 188 -9.48 -15.37 8.92
N THR A 189 -8.67 -14.50 9.53
CA THR A 189 -8.91 -13.98 10.89
C THR A 189 -8.95 -12.47 10.86
N ILE A 190 -10.00 -11.89 11.48
CA ILE A 190 -10.10 -10.44 11.73
C ILE A 190 -10.18 -10.25 13.24
N THR A 191 -9.21 -9.55 13.81
CA THR A 191 -9.18 -9.17 15.23
C THR A 191 -9.34 -7.66 15.32
N ILE A 192 -10.32 -7.21 16.10
CA ILE A 192 -10.55 -5.80 16.40
C ILE A 192 -10.43 -5.66 17.92
N GLU A 193 -9.46 -4.88 18.39
CA GLU A 193 -9.22 -4.67 19.83
C GLU A 193 -10.14 -3.59 20.41
N GLY A 194 -10.64 -2.66 19.57
CA GLY A 194 -11.60 -1.63 19.96
C GLY A 194 -13.06 -2.03 19.73
N ASP A 195 -13.90 -1.01 19.54
CA ASP A 195 -15.34 -1.18 19.34
C ASP A 195 -15.72 -1.44 17.88
N THR A 196 -16.89 -2.07 17.70
CA THR A 196 -17.57 -2.18 16.41
C THR A 196 -18.93 -1.50 16.49
N THR A 197 -19.27 -0.67 15.50
CA THR A 197 -20.54 0.09 15.46
C THR A 197 -21.30 -0.16 14.18
#